data_AF-A0A4Q3TBE1-F1
#
_entry.id   AF-A0A4Q3TBE1-F1
#
_cell.length_a   1.000
_cell.length_b   1.000
_cell.length_c   1.000
_cell.angle_alpha   90.00
_cell.angle_beta   90.00
_cell.angle_gamma   90.00
#
_symmetry.space_group_name_H-M   'P 1'
#
loop_
_entity.id
_entity.type
_entity.pdbx_description
1 polymer ?
#
loop_
_entity_poly.entity_id
_entity_poly.type
_entity_poly.pdbx_seq_one_letter_code
_entity_poly.pdbx_strand_id
1 'polypeptide(L)'
;MTTHSLKTWITAAFLASVSLLPAQAASPAAAAPAAACAPLLQHSFLRLQDEKPQALCQYSGKVLVIVNTASFCGFTAQYAGLEA
;
A
#
# COMPACT_ATOMS: atom_id res chain seq x y z
N MET A 1 -59.63 -20.52 26.50
CA MET A 1 -60.29 -19.23 26.24
C MET A 1 -60.17 -18.41 27.52
N THR A 2 -59.38 -17.32 27.47
CA THR A 2 -59.22 -16.20 28.43
C THR A 2 -58.90 -16.48 29.92
N THR A 3 -57.75 -16.00 30.43
CA THR A 3 -57.58 -14.82 31.35
C THR A 3 -56.14 -14.68 31.92
N HIS A 4 -55.82 -13.47 32.43
CA HIS A 4 -54.66 -12.99 33.23
C HIS A 4 -53.40 -12.53 32.45
N SER A 5 -53.01 -11.24 32.38
CA SER A 5 -52.86 -10.16 33.37
C SER A 5 -51.99 -10.55 34.57
N LEU A 6 -50.69 -10.22 34.52
CA LEU A 6 -49.92 -9.69 35.66
C LEU A 6 -48.47 -9.32 35.28
N LYS A 7 -47.95 -8.30 35.97
CA LYS A 7 -46.54 -8.02 36.30
C LYS A 7 -45.72 -7.09 35.39
N THR A 8 -46.06 -5.80 35.55
CA THR A 8 -45.13 -4.76 36.04
C THR A 8 -43.88 -5.28 36.77
N TRP A 9 -42.70 -5.03 36.19
CA TRP A 9 -41.37 -4.95 36.83
C TRP A 9 -40.61 -3.81 36.11
N ILE A 10 -40.62 -2.58 36.63
CA ILE A 10 -39.55 -1.98 37.45
C ILE A 10 -38.14 -2.44 37.03
N THR A 11 -37.43 -1.57 36.31
CA THR A 11 -36.01 -1.18 36.52
C THR A 11 -35.75 0.09 35.68
N ALA A 12 -35.77 1.28 36.29
CA ALA A 12 -34.65 1.93 36.96
C ALA A 12 -33.53 2.39 36.00
N ALA A 13 -33.52 3.72 35.79
CA ALA A 13 -32.36 4.58 35.57
C ALA A 13 -31.36 4.20 34.46
N PHE A 14 -31.62 4.70 33.24
CA PHE A 14 -30.57 4.85 32.24
C PHE A 14 -29.62 5.98 32.68
N LEU A 15 -28.41 5.59 33.05
CA LEU A 15 -27.30 6.45 33.44
C LEU A 15 -26.85 7.37 32.29
N ALA A 16 -26.47 8.58 32.71
CA ALA A 16 -25.88 9.69 31.98
C ALA A 16 -25.08 9.32 30.72
N SER A 17 -25.53 9.86 29.58
CA SER A 17 -24.79 9.87 28.32
C SER A 17 -23.72 10.98 28.36
N VAL A 18 -22.50 10.63 28.76
CA VAL A 18 -21.32 11.50 28.53
C VAL A 18 -21.01 11.45 27.05
N SER A 19 -21.36 12.51 26.32
CA SER A 19 -21.03 12.68 24.91
C SER A 19 -19.53 12.90 24.74
N LEU A 20 -18.79 11.88 24.33
CA LEU A 20 -17.45 12.05 23.77
C LEU A 20 -17.58 12.68 22.37
N LEU A 21 -17.04 13.88 22.19
CA LEU A 21 -16.77 14.45 20.86
C LEU A 21 -15.61 13.67 20.22
N PRO A 22 -15.70 13.27 18.94
CA PRO A 22 -14.55 12.70 18.24
C PRO A 22 -13.60 13.85 17.87
N ALA A 23 -12.32 13.70 18.22
CA ALA A 23 -11.26 14.53 17.67
C ALA A 23 -11.13 14.22 16.18
N GLN A 24 -11.42 15.20 15.32
CA GLN A 24 -11.25 15.07 13.88
C GLN A 24 -9.74 15.06 13.56
N ALA A 25 -9.17 13.87 13.36
CA ALA A 25 -7.82 13.71 12.84
C ALA A 25 -7.76 14.28 11.42
N ALA A 26 -6.81 15.17 11.17
CA ALA A 26 -6.55 15.74 9.85
C ALA A 26 -6.28 14.61 8.85
N SER A 27 -7.06 14.57 7.76
CA SER A 27 -6.85 13.62 6.67
C SER A 27 -5.51 13.90 5.98
N PRO A 28 -4.68 12.87 5.70
CA PRO A 28 -3.48 13.08 4.91
C PRO A 28 -3.86 13.54 3.51
N ALA A 29 -3.14 14.55 3.01
CA ALA A 29 -3.29 15.05 1.64
C ALA A 29 -3.15 13.88 0.66
N ALA A 30 -4.16 13.70 -0.19
CA ALA A 30 -4.17 12.67 -1.22
C ALA A 30 -2.96 12.87 -2.13
N ALA A 31 -2.08 11.86 -2.18
CA ALA A 31 -0.99 11.81 -3.14
C ALA A 31 -1.55 11.89 -4.56
N ALA A 32 -0.92 12.70 -5.42
CA ALA A 32 -1.21 12.73 -6.85
C ALA A 32 -1.22 11.30 -7.42
N PRO A 33 -2.07 10.99 -8.41
CA PRO A 33 -2.09 9.65 -8.99
C PRO A 33 -0.71 9.39 -9.57
N ALA A 34 0.00 8.41 -9.00
CA ALA A 34 1.14 7.82 -9.67
C ALA A 34 0.69 7.49 -11.10
N ALA A 35 1.38 8.04 -12.11
CA ALA A 35 1.09 7.73 -13.50
C ALA A 35 0.82 6.23 -13.61
N ALA A 36 -0.35 5.86 -14.15
CA ALA A 36 -0.81 4.47 -14.15
C ALA A 36 0.33 3.58 -14.66
N CYS A 37 0.86 2.72 -13.78
CA CYS A 37 2.05 1.96 -14.09
C CYS A 37 1.74 1.06 -15.29
N ALA A 38 2.50 1.19 -16.38
CA ALA A 38 2.27 0.37 -17.57
C ALA A 38 2.48 -1.12 -17.26
N PRO A 39 1.73 -2.06 -17.88
CA PRO A 39 1.85 -3.50 -17.63
C PRO A 39 3.28 -4.04 -17.66
N LEU A 40 4.12 -3.50 -18.54
CA LEU A 40 5.54 -3.88 -18.67
C LEU A 40 6.37 -3.55 -17.43
N LEU A 41 6.00 -2.51 -16.67
CA LEU A 41 6.70 -2.07 -15.46
C LEU A 41 6.05 -2.58 -14.17
N GLN A 42 4.97 -3.36 -14.23
CA GLN A 42 4.25 -3.91 -13.07
C GLN A 42 4.97 -5.13 -12.48
N HIS A 43 6.26 -4.97 -12.19
CA HIS A 43 7.12 -5.99 -11.64
C HIS A 43 7.98 -5.41 -10.51
N SER A 44 8.33 -6.27 -9.56
CA SER A 44 9.27 -5.96 -8.48
C SER A 44 10.35 -7.04 -8.45
N PHE A 45 11.60 -6.62 -8.35
CA PHE A 45 12.77 -7.51 -8.30
C PHE A 45 13.58 -7.22 -7.03
N LEU A 46 14.25 -8.22 -6.49
CA LEU A 46 15.23 -7.99 -5.43
C LEU A 46 16.50 -7.39 -6.03
N ARG A 47 17.06 -6.37 -5.37
CA ARG A 47 18.35 -5.81 -5.79
C ARG A 47 19.49 -6.79 -5.51
N LEU A 48 20.48 -6.82 -6.38
CA LEU A 48 21.63 -7.72 -6.24
C LEU A 48 22.48 -7.43 -4.99
N GLN A 49 22.55 -6.18 -4.53
CA GLN A 49 23.48 -5.77 -3.45
C GLN A 49 22.94 -6.03 -2.03
N ASP A 50 21.62 -5.99 -1.85
CA ASP A 50 21.02 -6.03 -0.51
C ASP A 50 19.61 -6.67 -0.47
N GLU A 51 19.21 -7.32 -1.57
CA GLU A 51 17.96 -8.06 -1.70
C GLU A 51 16.69 -7.24 -1.43
N LYS A 52 16.79 -5.91 -1.33
CA LYS A 52 15.61 -5.07 -1.12
C LYS A 52 14.73 -5.09 -2.37
N PRO A 53 13.40 -5.16 -2.24
CA PRO A 53 12.50 -5.04 -3.38
C PRO A 53 12.65 -3.70 -4.09
N GLN A 54 12.71 -3.71 -5.41
CA GLN A 54 12.74 -2.55 -6.28
C GLN A 54 11.62 -2.68 -7.31
N ALA A 55 10.61 -1.80 -7.21
CA ALA A 55 9.48 -1.79 -8.13
C ALA A 55 9.85 -1.04 -9.43
N LEU A 56 9.63 -1.65 -10.59
CA LEU A 56 9.96 -1.01 -11.87
C LEU A 56 9.05 0.19 -12.20
N CYS A 57 7.85 0.27 -11.59
CA CYS A 57 6.93 1.39 -11.74
C CYS A 57 7.56 2.75 -11.41
N GLN A 58 8.59 2.80 -10.55
CA GLN A 58 9.29 4.05 -10.22
C GLN A 58 9.98 4.72 -11.43
N TYR A 59 10.18 3.98 -12.51
CA TYR A 59 10.79 4.46 -13.74
C TYR A 59 9.76 4.80 -14.83
N SER A 60 8.47 4.85 -14.50
CA SER A 60 7.41 5.24 -15.45
C SER A 60 7.73 6.57 -16.13
N GLY A 61 7.53 6.64 -17.45
CA GLY A 61 7.83 7.82 -18.26
C GLY A 61 9.32 8.03 -18.59
N LYS A 62 10.20 7.08 -18.23
CA LYS A 62 11.62 7.09 -18.63
C LYS A 62 11.86 6.06 -19.75
N VAL A 63 12.91 6.27 -20.54
CA VAL A 63 13.48 5.24 -21.41
C VAL A 63 14.41 4.37 -20.55
N LEU A 64 14.20 3.05 -20.56
CA LEU A 64 15.02 2.09 -19.82
C LEU A 64 15.73 1.13 -20.78
N VAL A 65 16.98 0.81 -20.48
CA VAL A 65 17.73 -0.30 -21.06
C VAL A 65 17.93 -1.34 -19.97
N ILE A 66 17.47 -2.57 -20.20
CA ILE A 66 17.64 -3.70 -19.27
C ILE A 66 18.68 -4.64 -19.85
N VAL A 67 19.72 -4.93 -19.06
CA VAL A 67 20.81 -5.83 -19.43
C VAL A 67 20.77 -7.05 -18.52
N ASN A 68 20.73 -8.25 -19.10
CA ASN A 68 20.94 -9.48 -18.34
C ASN A 68 22.45 -9.66 -18.14
N THR A 69 22.90 -9.52 -16.90
CA THR A 69 24.32 -9.69 -16.52
C THR A 69 24.56 -11.06 -15.93
N ALA A 70 25.72 -11.65 -16.21
CA ALA A 70 26.21 -12.85 -15.53
C ALA A 70 27.70 -12.70 -15.20
N SER A 71 28.14 -13.32 -14.10
CA SER A 71 29.55 -13.37 -13.74
C SER A 71 30.34 -14.18 -14.79
N PHE A 72 31.59 -13.78 -15.05
CA PHE A 72 32.50 -14.43 -15.99
C PHE A 72 32.00 -14.53 -17.45
N CYS A 73 31.09 -13.63 -17.88
CA CYS A 73 30.69 -13.55 -19.28
C CYS A 73 31.78 -12.90 -20.14
N GLY A 74 32.14 -13.55 -21.26
CA GLY A 74 33.12 -13.01 -22.23
C GLY A 74 32.70 -11.70 -22.90
N PHE A 75 31.42 -11.33 -22.81
CA PHE A 75 30.87 -10.08 -23.37
C PHE A 75 30.86 -8.90 -22.39
N THR A 76 31.42 -9.05 -21.18
CA THR A 76 31.41 -8.00 -20.13
C THR A 76 32.04 -6.69 -20.61
N ALA A 77 33.02 -6.74 -21.52
CA ALA A 77 33.64 -5.55 -22.10
C ALA A 77 32.64 -4.59 -22.76
N GLN A 78 31.48 -5.09 -23.21
CA GLN A 78 30.43 -4.26 -23.81
C GLN A 78 29.75 -3.32 -22.80
N TYR A 79 29.88 -3.55 -21.49
CA TYR A 79 29.30 -2.69 -20.46
C TYR A 79 30.03 -1.35 -20.32
N ALA A 80 31.25 -1.21 -20.82
CA ALA A 80 32.05 0.01 -20.69
C ALA A 80 31.37 1.27 -21.26
N GLY A 81 30.52 1.13 -22.30
CA GLY A 81 29.74 2.24 -22.85
C GLY A 81 28.41 2.51 -22.14
N LEU A 82 28.06 1.69 -21.15
CA LEU A 82 26.81 1.73 -20.38
C LEU A 82 27.02 2.14 -18.93
N GLU A 83 28.23 1.94 -18.40
CA GLU A 83 28.62 2.32 -17.04
C GLU A 83 29.08 3.78 -17.03
N ALA A 84 28.53 4.59 -16.11
CA ALA A 84 28.82 6.01 -15.91
C ALA A 84 29.14 6.32 -14.45
#